data_AF-A0A9X2W403-F1
#
_entry.id   AF-A0A9X2W403-F1
#
_cell.length_a   1.000
_cell.length_b   1.000
_cell.length_c   1.000
_cell.angle_alpha   90.00
_cell.angle_beta   90.00
_cell.angle_gamma   90.00
#
_symmetry.space_group_name_H-M   'P 1'
#
loop_
_entity.id
_entity.type
_entity.pdbx_description
1 polymer ?
#
loop_
_entity_poly.entity_id
_entity_poly.type
_entity_poly.pdbx_seq_one_letter_code
_entity_poly.pdbx_strand_id
1 'polypeptide(L)'
;MLEELLALKRRREGRLRRQIAAGNQRYQRLINCRQALEQERAERQKAWRQLGEEGRGKLAKERLHNLQRQLEAYFQRDKALESEIMQTEAECQQWLQEKQRLQQLFQQNRIDQEKLRYVLDEGLDAHS
;
A
#
# COMPACT_ATOMS: atom_id res chain seq x y z
N MET A 1 39.49 6.09 9.83
CA MET A 1 38.93 4.98 9.02
C MET A 1 37.74 4.26 9.69
N LEU A 2 37.88 3.60 10.85
CA LEU A 2 36.75 2.88 11.49
C LEU A 2 35.64 3.82 12.01
N GLU A 3 35.98 4.98 12.55
CA GLU A 3 35.00 6.01 12.96
C GLU A 3 34.21 6.58 11.77
N GLU A 4 34.88 6.77 10.62
CA GLU A 4 34.23 7.23 9.39
C GLU A 4 33.25 6.17 8.86
N LEU A 5 33.60 4.88 8.96
CA LEU A 5 32.71 3.77 8.65
C LEU A 5 31.48 3.75 9.58
N LEU A 6 31.66 4.00 10.88
CA LEU A 6 30.56 4.11 11.83
C LEU A 6 29.63 5.29 11.49
N ALA A 7 30.21 6.45 11.14
CA ALA A 7 29.45 7.62 10.70
C ALA A 7 28.65 7.34 9.40
N LEU A 8 29.24 6.61 8.45
CA LEU A 8 28.55 6.17 7.23
C LEU A 8 27.38 5.23 7.54
N LYS A 9 27.54 4.30 8.48
CA LYS A 9 26.47 3.38 8.90
C LYS A 9 25.32 4.13 9.57
N ARG A 10 25.60 5.08 10.46
CA ARG A 10 24.57 5.98 11.06
C ARG A 10 23.80 6.77 10.02
N ARG A 11 24.48 7.30 9.01
CA ARG A 11 23.81 7.99 7.87
C ARG A 11 22.91 7.04 7.08
N ARG A 12 23.36 5.80 6.84
CA ARG A 12 22.56 4.77 6.16
C ARG A 12 21.32 4.42 6.99
N GLU A 13 21.45 4.28 8.30
CA GLU A 13 20.31 4.08 9.21
C GLU A 13 19.27 5.20 9.06
N GLY A 14 19.72 6.46 9.11
CA GLY A 14 18.84 7.61 8.91
C GLY A 14 18.11 7.60 7.56
N ARG A 15 18.78 7.16 6.48
CA ARG A 15 18.12 6.97 5.17
C ARG A 15 17.06 5.87 5.20
N LEU A 16 17.37 4.71 5.79
CA LEU A 16 16.43 3.58 5.89
C LEU A 16 15.17 3.97 6.69
N ARG A 17 15.32 4.69 7.81
CA ARG A 17 14.19 5.19 8.59
C ARG A 17 13.28 6.11 7.77
N ARG A 18 13.86 7.06 7.03
CA ARG A 18 13.11 7.97 6.17
C ARG A 18 12.38 7.23 5.05
N GLN A 19 13.03 6.24 4.43
CA GLN A 19 12.41 5.42 3.38
C GLN A 19 11.22 4.62 3.91
N ILE A 20 11.36 3.98 5.07
CA ILE A 20 10.27 3.26 5.74
C ILE A 20 9.12 4.22 6.08
N ALA A 21 9.43 5.40 6.63
CA ALA A 21 8.42 6.39 6.99
C ALA A 21 7.63 6.89 5.76
N ALA A 22 8.33 7.26 4.69
CA ALA A 22 7.71 7.73 3.45
C ALA A 22 6.82 6.64 2.82
N GLY A 23 7.27 5.39 2.78
CA GLY A 23 6.45 4.31 2.24
C GLY A 23 5.28 3.93 3.15
N ASN A 24 5.39 4.04 4.48
CA ASN A 24 4.23 3.89 5.38
C ASN A 24 3.16 4.95 5.11
N GLN A 25 3.56 6.20 4.83
CA GLN A 25 2.60 7.25 4.43
C GLN A 25 1.93 6.92 3.09
N ARG A 26 2.69 6.44 2.09
CA ARG A 26 2.12 5.99 0.81
C ARG A 26 1.14 4.83 1.03
N TYR A 27 1.52 3.85 1.84
CA TYR A 27 0.68 2.69 2.16
C TYR A 27 -0.64 3.09 2.82
N GLN A 28 -0.61 4.04 3.74
CA GLN A 28 -1.84 4.55 4.35
C GLN A 28 -2.77 5.19 3.31
N ARG A 29 -2.21 5.93 2.34
CA ARG A 29 -3.00 6.49 1.23
C ARG A 29 -3.61 5.39 0.35
N LEU A 30 -2.86 4.34 0.05
CA LEU A 30 -3.35 3.19 -0.72
C LEU A 30 -4.48 2.46 0.00
N ILE A 31 -4.36 2.24 1.33
CA ILE A 31 -5.45 1.67 2.14
C ILE A 31 -6.72 2.53 2.05
N ASN A 32 -6.59 3.84 2.27
CA ASN A 32 -7.73 4.75 2.22
C ASN A 32 -8.37 4.76 0.81
N CYS A 33 -7.55 4.69 -0.25
CA CYS A 33 -8.03 4.60 -1.61
C CYS A 33 -8.79 3.30 -1.87
N ARG A 34 -8.27 2.16 -1.41
CA ARG A 34 -8.98 0.87 -1.48
C ARG A 34 -10.33 0.92 -0.78
N GLN A 35 -10.37 1.46 0.44
CA GLN A 35 -11.62 1.59 1.20
C GLN A 35 -12.65 2.45 0.45
N ALA A 36 -12.21 3.54 -0.17
CA ALA A 36 -13.10 4.38 -0.98
C ALA A 36 -13.64 3.65 -2.22
N LEU A 37 -12.80 2.86 -2.90
CA LEU A 37 -13.22 2.05 -4.05
C LEU A 37 -14.19 0.93 -3.64
N GLU A 38 -13.95 0.26 -2.52
CA GLU A 38 -14.84 -0.76 -1.95
C GLU A 38 -16.20 -0.15 -1.59
N GLN A 39 -16.20 1.05 -1.00
CA GLN A 39 -17.43 1.78 -0.69
C GLN A 39 -18.18 2.18 -1.97
N GLU A 40 -17.49 2.74 -2.97
CA GLU A 40 -18.11 3.05 -4.28
C GLU A 40 -18.74 1.80 -4.89
N ARG A 41 -18.02 0.67 -4.86
CA ARG A 41 -18.52 -0.62 -5.37
C ARG A 41 -19.79 -1.05 -4.64
N ALA A 42 -19.81 -0.98 -3.30
CA ALA A 42 -20.97 -1.35 -2.50
C ALA A 42 -22.21 -0.46 -2.80
N GLU A 43 -22.01 0.85 -2.90
CA GLU A 43 -23.07 1.81 -3.24
C GLU A 43 -23.63 1.55 -4.64
N ARG A 44 -22.77 1.28 -5.63
CA ARG A 44 -23.20 0.95 -6.99
C ARG A 44 -23.94 -0.38 -7.07
N GLN A 45 -23.49 -1.41 -6.34
CA GLN A 45 -24.20 -2.68 -6.29
C GLN A 45 -25.58 -2.54 -5.64
N LYS A 46 -25.72 -1.68 -4.64
CA LYS A 46 -27.03 -1.33 -4.06
C LYS A 46 -27.93 -0.64 -5.10
N ALA A 47 -27.41 0.37 -5.80
CA ALA A 47 -28.15 1.09 -6.84
C ALA A 47 -28.57 0.14 -7.99
N TRP A 48 -27.68 -0.77 -8.41
CA TRP A 48 -27.96 -1.77 -9.43
C TRP A 48 -29.10 -2.72 -9.02
N ARG A 49 -29.11 -3.18 -7.76
CA ARG A 49 -30.21 -4.02 -7.24
C ARG A 49 -31.55 -3.28 -7.23
N GLN A 50 -31.56 -2.03 -6.78
CA GLN A 50 -32.76 -1.18 -6.80
C GLN A 50 -33.30 -1.00 -8.21
N LEU A 51 -32.42 -0.71 -9.17
CA LEU A 51 -32.79 -0.59 -10.59
C LEU A 51 -33.37 -1.90 -11.15
N GLY A 52 -32.81 -3.04 -10.73
CA GLY A 52 -33.31 -4.36 -11.10
C GLY A 52 -34.69 -4.69 -10.53
N GLU A 53 -35.06 -4.14 -9.36
CA GLU A 53 -36.39 -4.28 -8.77
C GLU A 53 -37.43 -3.42 -9.51
N GLU A 54 -37.08 -2.17 -9.87
CA GLU A 54 -37.91 -1.30 -10.71
C GLU A 54 -38.20 -1.91 -12.09
N GLY A 55 -37.25 -2.72 -12.59
CA GLY A 55 -37.34 -3.48 -13.84
C GLY A 55 -38.41 -4.57 -13.88
N ARG A 56 -38.93 -5.04 -12.73
CA ARG A 56 -39.83 -6.21 -12.67
C ARG A 56 -41.30 -5.92 -13.03
N GLY A 57 -41.65 -4.67 -13.32
CA GLY A 57 -43.00 -4.25 -13.72
C GLY A 57 -43.24 -4.25 -15.23
N LYS A 58 -44.49 -4.00 -15.66
CA LYS A 58 -44.80 -3.68 -17.07
C LYS A 58 -44.23 -2.31 -17.42
N LEU A 59 -42.98 -2.27 -17.85
CA LEU A 59 -42.31 -1.07 -18.31
C LEU A 59 -42.63 -0.78 -19.78
N ALA A 60 -42.82 0.49 -20.10
CA ALA A 60 -42.82 0.95 -21.49
C ALA A 60 -41.47 0.63 -22.15
N LYS A 61 -41.48 0.30 -23.45
CA LYS A 61 -40.30 -0.17 -24.20
C LYS A 61 -39.09 0.79 -24.11
N GLU A 62 -39.34 2.10 -24.10
CA GLU A 62 -38.30 3.14 -23.93
C GLU A 62 -37.69 3.13 -22.53
N ARG A 63 -38.51 2.95 -21.49
CA ARG A 63 -38.04 2.78 -20.11
C ARG A 63 -37.21 1.52 -19.95
N LEU A 64 -37.60 0.43 -20.60
CA LEU A 64 -36.85 -0.83 -20.60
C LEU A 64 -35.44 -0.65 -21.21
N HIS A 65 -35.34 -0.01 -22.37
CA HIS A 65 -34.04 0.25 -23.01
C HIS A 65 -33.14 1.17 -22.17
N ASN A 66 -33.70 2.21 -21.54
CA ASN A 66 -32.93 3.07 -20.63
C ASN A 66 -32.42 2.29 -19.42
N LEU A 67 -33.25 1.42 -18.84
CA LEU A 67 -32.90 0.58 -17.70
C LEU A 67 -31.79 -0.43 -18.07
N GLN A 68 -31.87 -1.05 -19.25
CA GLN A 68 -30.80 -1.92 -19.78
C GLN A 68 -29.46 -1.19 -19.91
N ARG A 69 -29.44 0.01 -20.50
CA ARG A 69 -28.20 0.82 -20.62
C ARG A 69 -27.61 1.18 -19.26
N GLN A 70 -28.46 1.53 -18.29
CA GLN A 70 -28.02 1.85 -16.93
C GLN A 70 -27.43 0.62 -16.23
N LEU A 71 -28.07 -0.55 -16.33
CA LEU A 71 -27.53 -1.81 -15.78
C LEU A 71 -26.19 -2.17 -16.40
N GLU A 72 -26.05 -2.01 -17.71
CA GLU A 72 -24.79 -2.26 -18.42
C GLU A 72 -23.69 -1.30 -17.97
N ALA A 73 -23.99 0.00 -17.81
CA ALA A 73 -23.04 0.97 -17.29
C ALA A 73 -22.58 0.64 -15.87
N TYR A 74 -23.50 0.21 -14.99
CA TYR A 74 -23.16 -0.26 -13.64
C TYR A 74 -22.26 -1.49 -13.68
N PHE A 75 -22.55 -2.46 -14.55
CA PHE A 75 -21.73 -3.66 -14.70
C PHE A 75 -20.31 -3.34 -15.17
N GLN A 76 -20.16 -2.50 -16.19
CA GLN A 76 -18.84 -2.10 -16.70
C GLN A 76 -18.04 -1.35 -15.62
N ARG A 77 -18.69 -0.48 -14.84
CA ARG A 77 -18.01 0.22 -13.74
C ARG A 77 -17.64 -0.70 -12.58
N ASP A 78 -18.49 -1.67 -12.20
CA ASP A 78 -18.13 -2.67 -11.17
C ASP A 78 -16.89 -3.47 -11.58
N LYS A 79 -16.82 -3.88 -12.85
CA LYS A 79 -15.63 -4.57 -13.40
C LYS A 79 -14.37 -3.70 -13.36
N ALA A 80 -14.50 -2.40 -13.67
CA ALA A 80 -13.38 -1.46 -13.56
C ALA A 80 -12.94 -1.29 -12.09
N LEU A 81 -13.89 -1.12 -11.17
CA LEU A 81 -13.62 -1.01 -9.73
C LEU A 81 -12.93 -2.25 -9.18
N GLU A 82 -13.36 -3.45 -9.59
CA GLU A 82 -12.69 -4.69 -9.20
C GLU A 82 -11.23 -4.71 -9.64
N SER A 83 -10.94 -4.31 -10.88
CA SER A 83 -9.56 -4.20 -11.37
C SER A 83 -8.75 -3.16 -10.59
N GLU A 84 -9.32 -1.98 -10.31
CA GLU A 84 -8.67 -0.90 -9.54
C GLU A 84 -8.37 -1.34 -8.10
N ILE A 85 -9.29 -2.06 -7.46
CA ILE A 85 -9.11 -2.64 -6.12
C ILE A 85 -7.98 -3.66 -6.15
N MET A 86 -8.02 -4.63 -7.07
CA MET A 86 -6.98 -5.66 -7.20
C MET A 86 -5.59 -5.06 -7.42
N GLN A 87 -5.48 -4.02 -8.25
CA GLN A 87 -4.22 -3.31 -8.46
C GLN A 87 -3.74 -2.63 -7.18
N THR A 88 -4.63 -1.94 -6.47
CA THR A 88 -4.30 -1.28 -5.20
C THR A 88 -3.85 -2.29 -4.13
N GLU A 89 -4.49 -3.45 -4.07
CA GLU A 89 -4.09 -4.54 -3.18
C GLU A 89 -2.71 -5.11 -3.52
N ALA A 90 -2.42 -5.28 -4.80
CA ALA A 90 -1.10 -5.70 -5.25
C ALA A 90 -0.02 -4.68 -4.84
N GLU A 91 -0.25 -3.38 -5.00
CA GLU A 91 0.68 -2.33 -4.54
C GLU A 91 0.87 -2.35 -3.02
N CYS A 92 -0.21 -2.57 -2.26
CA CYS A 92 -0.15 -2.73 -0.81
C CYS A 92 0.72 -3.93 -0.40
N GLN A 93 0.54 -5.09 -1.05
CA GLN A 93 1.33 -6.29 -0.80
C GLN A 93 2.81 -6.10 -1.15
N GLN A 94 3.09 -5.48 -2.30
CA GLN A 94 4.45 -5.12 -2.70
C GLN A 94 5.14 -4.22 -1.67
N TRP A 95 4.42 -3.21 -1.16
CA TRP A 95 4.96 -2.37 -0.10
C TRP A 95 5.26 -3.15 1.18
N LEU A 96 4.40 -4.08 1.60
CA LEU A 96 4.64 -4.88 2.80
C LEU A 96 5.91 -5.74 2.68
N GLN A 97 6.13 -6.34 1.50
CA GLN A 97 7.35 -7.10 1.22
C GLN A 97 8.60 -6.20 1.25
N GLU A 98 8.54 -5.03 0.59
CA GLU A 98 9.66 -4.08 0.59
C GLU A 98 9.94 -3.53 1.99
N LYS A 99 8.90 -3.25 2.78
CA LYS A 99 9.03 -2.83 4.17
C LYS A 99 9.76 -3.89 5.01
N GLN A 100 9.41 -5.16 4.86
CA GLN A 100 10.08 -6.26 5.56
C GLN A 100 11.56 -6.33 5.18
N ARG A 101 11.89 -6.20 3.89
CA ARG A 101 13.27 -6.12 3.41
C ARG A 101 14.03 -4.94 4.00
N LEU A 102 13.43 -3.75 4.01
CA LEU A 102 14.04 -2.56 4.59
C LEU A 102 14.27 -2.70 6.11
N GLN A 103 13.35 -3.37 6.82
CA GLN A 103 13.51 -3.67 8.24
C GLN A 103 14.67 -4.64 8.51
N GLN A 104 14.84 -5.68 7.68
CA GLN A 104 15.99 -6.58 7.76
C GLN A 104 17.30 -5.83 7.52
N LEU A 105 17.35 -4.98 6.48
CA LEU A 105 18.52 -4.14 6.20
C LEU A 105 18.83 -3.17 7.35
N PHE A 106 17.79 -2.66 8.00
CA PHE A 106 17.93 -1.79 9.17
C PHE A 106 18.51 -2.54 10.37
N GLN A 107 17.99 -3.74 10.67
CA GLN A 107 18.52 -4.59 11.75
C GLN A 107 19.97 -4.97 11.50
N GLN A 108 20.31 -5.41 10.28
CA GLN A 108 21.69 -5.71 9.91
C GLN A 108 22.59 -4.48 10.06
N ASN A 109 22.11 -3.30 9.65
CA ASN A 109 22.88 -2.08 9.81
C ASN A 109 23.15 -1.74 11.28
N ARG A 110 22.20 -1.98 12.19
CA ARG A 110 22.41 -1.81 13.64
C ARG A 110 23.44 -2.79 14.19
N ILE A 111 23.36 -4.07 13.83
CA ILE A 111 24.34 -5.08 14.23
C ILE A 111 25.75 -4.68 13.76
N ASP A 112 25.89 -4.23 12.51
CA ASP A 112 27.17 -3.76 11.98
C ASP A 112 27.70 -2.54 12.76
N GLN A 113 26.83 -1.61 13.17
CA GLN A 113 27.23 -0.47 14.00
C GLN A 113 27.71 -0.92 15.38
N GLU A 114 27.00 -1.85 16.02
CA GLU A 114 27.37 -2.38 17.33
C GLU A 114 28.72 -3.11 17.28
N LYS A 115 28.95 -3.92 16.25
CA LYS A 115 30.25 -4.57 16.00
C LYS A 115 31.38 -3.55 15.80
N LEU A 116 31.14 -2.51 15.01
CA LEU A 116 32.14 -1.46 14.78
C LEU A 116 32.46 -0.67 16.04
N ARG A 117 31.46 -0.41 16.89
CA ARG A 117 31.67 0.23 18.20
C ARG A 117 32.52 -0.65 19.11
N TYR A 118 32.19 -1.94 19.21
CA TYR A 118 32.95 -2.88 20.00
C TYR A 118 34.44 -2.93 19.60
N VAL A 119 34.74 -3.01 18.30
CA VAL A 119 36.12 -3.00 17.80
C VAL A 119 36.84 -1.67 18.07
N LEU A 120 36.13 -0.54 17.97
CA LEU A 120 36.70 0.76 18.32
C LEU A 120 37.02 0.86 19.82
N ASP A 121 36.13 0.36 20.67
CA ASP A 121 36.26 0.37 22.12
C ASP A 121 37.42 -0.56 22.56
N GLU A 122 37.50 -1.80 22.04
CA GLU A 122 38.63 -2.72 22.32
C GLU A 122 39.97 -2.21 21.78
N GLY A 123 39.98 -1.55 20.63
CA GLY A 123 41.19 -0.95 20.06
C GLY A 123 41.72 0.24 20.87
N LEU A 124 40.85 0.92 21.61
CA LEU A 124 41.24 1.97 22.57
C LEU A 124 41.81 1.35 23.85
N ASP A 125 41.22 0.27 24.34
CA ASP A 125 41.69 -0.45 25.54
C ASP A 125 43.05 -1.15 25.31
N ALA A 126 43.33 -1.64 24.10
CA ALA A 126 44.61 -2.29 23.76
C ALA A 126 45.80 -1.31 23.58
N HIS A 127 45.52 0.00 23.53
CA HIS A 127 46.52 1.07 23.34
C HIS A 127 46.55 2.08 24.49
N SER A 128 45.82 1.80 25.57
CA SER A 128 45.84 2.52 26.86
C SER A 128 46.71 1.80 27.87
#